data_AF-A0AAV0U6P4-F1
#
_entry.id   AF-A0AAV0U6P4-F1
#
_cell.length_a   1.000
_cell.length_b   1.000
_cell.length_c   1.000
_cell.angle_alpha   90.00
_cell.angle_beta   90.00
_cell.angle_gamma   90.00
#
_symmetry.space_group_name_H-M   'P 1'
#
loop_
_entity.id
_entity.type
_entity.pdbx_description
1 polymer ?
#
loop_
_entity_poly.entity_id
_entity_poly.type
_entity_poly.pdbx_seq_one_letter_code
_entity_poly.pdbx_strand_id
1 'polypeptide(L)'
;MVSDQDHPTSSTIEPHRSTSSHRGRSLRLVTPTLQVNISNNNSEGFQSSLTTLSILWERLVESQADLQENHRVLQQAYQAQVARGDRLANELQDLYTSASPFVVFVQRRYDLMRQLYETAVEASAEYQSALADRQDQASKIDRTQLRTEESNRQADNAHFLQQIEQLSDHLRGNTSHDSKELRALHRATKVQSRKEQSLLQGRILILTSQLEQTKSALAGQIYS
;
A
#
# COMPACT_ATOMS: atom_id res chain seq x y z
N MET A 1 -4.65 24.99 -1.49
CA MET A 1 -6.01 25.34 -1.94
C MET A 1 -6.64 24.03 -2.38
N VAL A 2 -7.32 23.39 -1.43
CA VAL A 2 -7.93 22.07 -1.58
C VAL A 2 -9.43 22.31 -1.60
N SER A 3 -10.11 21.84 -2.64
CA SER A 3 -11.56 21.97 -2.79
C SER A 3 -12.26 21.03 -1.82
N ASP A 4 -13.10 21.63 -0.99
CA ASP A 4 -13.95 20.98 0.00
C ASP A 4 -15.15 20.28 -0.64
N GLN A 5 -15.62 19.30 0.10
CA GLN A 5 -16.74 18.41 -0.12
C GLN A 5 -18.09 19.14 -0.17
N ASP A 6 -18.94 18.76 -1.12
CA ASP A 6 -20.40 18.92 -1.00
C ASP A 6 -21.05 17.54 -0.92
N HIS A 7 -21.41 17.15 0.31
CA HIS A 7 -22.38 16.09 0.58
C HIS A 7 -23.79 16.70 0.65
N PRO A 8 -24.82 16.03 0.09
CA PRO A 8 -26.19 16.55 0.09
C PRO A 8 -26.87 16.40 1.46
N THR A 9 -27.49 17.48 1.91
CA THR A 9 -28.31 17.60 3.12
C THR A 9 -29.61 16.79 3.05
N SER A 10 -29.94 16.20 4.19
CA SER A 10 -31.16 15.47 4.47
C SER A 10 -32.45 16.30 4.38
N SER A 11 -33.56 15.56 4.23
CA SER A 11 -34.85 15.82 4.85
C SER A 11 -35.73 16.91 4.24
N THR A 12 -36.68 16.48 3.40
CA THR A 12 -38.11 16.85 3.55
C THR A 12 -38.90 15.73 2.89
N ILE A 13 -39.26 14.70 3.67
CA ILE A 13 -40.29 13.74 3.25
C ILE A 13 -41.60 14.50 3.41
N GLU A 14 -42.13 15.00 2.30
CA GLU A 14 -43.49 15.51 2.22
C GLU A 14 -44.46 14.41 2.69
N PRO A 15 -45.27 14.64 3.73
CA PRO A 15 -46.43 13.80 3.92
C PRO A 15 -47.37 14.12 2.77
N HIS A 16 -47.54 13.16 1.85
CA HIS A 16 -48.60 13.16 0.85
C HIS A 16 -49.93 13.37 1.59
N ARG A 17 -50.35 14.64 1.63
CA ARG A 17 -51.68 15.05 2.00
C ARG A 17 -52.55 14.61 0.84
N SER A 18 -52.92 13.33 0.86
CA SER A 18 -54.08 12.84 0.13
C SER A 18 -55.24 13.70 0.59
N THR A 19 -55.53 14.71 -0.20
CA THR A 19 -56.79 15.43 -0.18
C THR A 19 -57.83 14.40 -0.64
N SER A 20 -58.20 13.51 0.28
CA SER A 20 -59.45 12.79 0.15
C SER A 20 -60.51 13.87 0.22
N SER A 21 -60.91 14.29 -0.98
CA SER A 21 -62.15 14.99 -1.24
C SER A 21 -63.27 14.04 -0.80
N HIS A 22 -63.44 13.91 0.52
CA HIS A 22 -64.73 13.63 1.10
C HIS A 22 -65.55 14.85 0.74
N ARG A 23 -66.17 14.78 -0.43
CA ARG A 23 -67.43 15.46 -0.71
C ARG A 23 -68.31 15.11 0.47
N GLY A 24 -68.30 15.98 1.48
CA GLY A 24 -69.40 16.15 2.41
C GLY A 24 -70.59 16.44 1.53
N ARG A 25 -71.26 15.36 1.12
CA ARG A 25 -72.59 15.40 0.55
C ARG A 25 -73.41 15.92 1.72
N SER A 26 -73.50 17.25 1.78
CA SER A 26 -74.43 17.95 2.64
C SER A 26 -75.77 17.27 2.40
N LEU A 27 -76.15 16.40 3.34
CA LEU A 27 -77.45 15.79 3.37
C LEU A 27 -78.39 16.96 3.64
N ARG A 28 -78.79 17.62 2.56
CA ARG A 28 -79.87 18.58 2.57
C ARG A 28 -81.05 17.81 3.14
N LEU A 29 -81.32 18.03 4.42
CA LEU A 29 -82.53 17.57 5.06
C LEU A 29 -83.65 18.33 4.35
N VAL A 30 -84.19 17.74 3.28
CA VAL A 30 -85.37 18.28 2.61
C VAL A 30 -86.52 17.96 3.54
N THR A 31 -86.77 18.84 4.51
CA THR A 31 -88.03 18.84 5.25
C THR A 31 -89.10 19.29 4.27
N PRO A 32 -90.03 18.41 3.82
CA PRO A 32 -91.11 18.83 2.95
C PRO A 32 -91.97 19.82 3.74
N THR A 33 -91.86 21.10 3.37
CA THR A 33 -92.70 22.14 3.97
C THR A 33 -94.02 22.12 3.21
N LEU A 34 -95.03 21.44 3.75
CA LEU A 34 -96.36 21.40 3.17
C LEU A 34 -97.11 22.68 3.58
N GLN A 35 -97.37 23.56 2.62
CA GLN A 35 -98.25 24.70 2.84
C GLN A 35 -99.70 24.24 2.78
N VAL A 36 -100.35 24.16 3.94
CA VAL A 36 -101.77 23.82 4.06
C VAL A 36 -102.59 25.11 3.94
N ASN A 37 -103.30 25.28 2.83
CA ASN A 37 -104.16 26.43 2.60
C ASN A 37 -105.57 26.11 3.15
N ILE A 38 -105.85 26.50 4.39
CA ILE A 38 -107.11 26.18 5.07
C ILE A 38 -108.18 27.21 4.67
N SER A 39 -108.72 27.09 3.45
CA SER A 39 -109.93 27.82 3.06
C SER A 39 -111.17 27.05 3.55
N ASN A 40 -112.00 27.72 4.35
CA ASN A 40 -113.07 27.19 5.23
C ASN A 40 -114.16 26.32 4.58
N ASN A 41 -114.16 26.09 3.26
CA ASN A 41 -115.21 25.35 2.53
C ASN A 41 -114.72 24.24 1.57
N ASN A 42 -113.43 23.91 1.50
CA ASN A 42 -112.88 22.94 0.52
C ASN A 42 -112.48 21.60 1.18
N SER A 43 -113.47 20.74 1.47
CA SER A 43 -113.26 19.42 2.10
C SER A 43 -112.36 18.49 1.26
N GLU A 44 -112.46 18.53 -0.07
CA GLU A 44 -111.63 17.73 -0.98
C GLU A 44 -110.14 18.14 -0.95
N GLY A 45 -109.87 19.44 -0.82
CA GLY A 45 -108.52 19.99 -0.67
C GLY A 45 -107.87 19.57 0.65
N PHE A 46 -108.65 19.50 1.74
CA PHE A 46 -108.17 18.99 3.02
C PHE A 46 -107.91 17.48 2.97
N GLN A 47 -108.83 16.69 2.42
CA GLN A 47 -108.65 15.24 2.30
C GLN A 47 -107.44 14.87 1.43
N SER A 48 -107.22 15.58 0.32
CA SER A 48 -106.02 15.39 -0.52
C SER A 48 -104.71 15.78 0.19
N SER A 49 -104.73 16.82 1.04
CA SER A 49 -103.57 17.14 1.88
C SER A 49 -103.28 16.05 2.94
N LEU A 50 -104.34 15.42 3.47
CA LEU A 50 -104.22 14.34 4.45
C LEU A 50 -103.72 13.04 3.79
N THR A 51 -104.18 12.71 2.59
CA THR A 51 -103.69 11.54 1.85
C THR A 51 -102.23 11.72 1.41
N THR A 52 -101.84 12.92 0.96
CA THR A 52 -100.44 13.21 0.63
C THR A 52 -99.54 13.16 1.86
N LEU A 53 -100.00 13.66 3.02
CA LEU A 53 -99.29 13.49 4.29
C LEU A 53 -99.14 12.01 4.67
N SER A 54 -100.18 11.20 4.50
CA SER A 54 -100.14 9.75 4.79
C SER A 54 -99.10 9.04 3.94
N ILE A 55 -99.09 9.30 2.62
CA ILE A 55 -98.13 8.70 1.68
C ILE A 55 -96.69 9.15 2.01
N LEU A 56 -96.49 10.42 2.37
CA LEU A 56 -95.18 10.93 2.76
C LEU A 56 -94.71 10.33 4.09
N TRP A 57 -95.62 10.09 5.03
CA TRP A 57 -95.31 9.43 6.29
C TRP A 57 -94.88 7.98 6.09
N GLU A 58 -95.63 7.21 5.30
CA GLU A 58 -95.27 5.83 4.95
C GLU A 58 -93.89 5.78 4.27
N ARG A 59 -93.65 6.66 3.29
CA ARG A 59 -92.34 6.79 2.62
C ARG A 59 -91.21 7.20 3.57
N LEU A 60 -91.50 8.07 4.56
CA LEU A 60 -90.51 8.47 5.56
C LEU A 60 -90.13 7.28 6.44
N VAL A 61 -91.11 6.51 6.90
CA VAL A 61 -90.91 5.30 7.71
C VAL A 61 -90.07 4.27 6.96
N GLU A 62 -90.37 4.03 5.68
CA GLU A 62 -89.56 3.15 4.81
C GLU A 62 -88.13 3.68 4.64
N SER A 63 -87.97 4.97 4.35
CA SER A 63 -86.63 5.58 4.19
C SER A 63 -85.81 5.56 5.48
N GLN A 64 -86.47 5.63 6.64
CA GLN A 64 -85.83 5.52 7.94
C GLN A 64 -85.37 4.09 8.20
N ALA A 65 -86.18 3.09 7.84
CA ALA A 65 -85.80 1.68 7.92
C ALA A 65 -84.60 1.37 7.01
N ASP A 66 -84.61 1.86 5.76
CA ASP A 66 -83.49 1.72 4.82
C ASP A 66 -82.21 2.38 5.34
N LEU A 67 -82.32 3.57 5.92
CA LEU A 67 -81.15 4.26 6.48
C LEU A 67 -80.57 3.51 7.69
N GLN A 68 -81.43 2.96 8.56
CA GLN A 68 -81.00 2.14 9.69
C GLN A 68 -80.29 0.87 9.22
N GLU A 69 -80.82 0.20 8.20
CA GLU A 69 -80.21 -0.99 7.64
C GLU A 69 -78.86 -0.68 6.96
N ASN A 70 -78.78 0.40 6.18
CA ASN A 70 -77.53 0.86 5.58
C ASN A 70 -76.48 1.22 6.65
N HIS A 71 -76.89 1.86 7.75
CA HIS A 71 -75.99 2.15 8.86
C HIS A 71 -75.46 0.87 9.50
N ARG A 72 -76.34 -0.12 9.72
CA ARG A 72 -75.96 -1.44 10.25
C ARG A 72 -74.94 -2.14 9.34
N VAL A 73 -75.19 -2.16 8.03
CA VAL A 73 -74.28 -2.76 7.04
C VAL A 73 -72.93 -2.05 7.04
N LEU A 74 -72.91 -0.71 7.05
CA LEU A 74 -71.68 0.07 7.05
C LEU A 74 -70.88 -0.16 8.34
N GLN A 75 -71.54 -0.24 9.49
CA GLN A 75 -70.89 -0.52 10.77
C GLN A 75 -70.26 -1.91 10.79
N GLN A 76 -70.94 -2.92 10.23
CA GLN A 76 -70.38 -4.26 10.07
C GLN A 76 -69.18 -4.29 9.13
N ALA A 77 -69.26 -3.60 7.99
CA ALA A 77 -68.15 -3.49 7.04
C ALA A 77 -66.94 -2.78 7.65
N TYR A 78 -67.17 -1.71 8.42
CA TYR A 78 -66.12 -0.99 9.14
C TYR A 78 -65.43 -1.89 10.16
N GLN A 79 -66.18 -2.60 10.99
CA GLN A 79 -65.61 -3.54 11.96
C GLN A 79 -64.82 -4.65 11.29
N ALA A 80 -65.32 -5.21 10.18
CA ALA A 80 -64.61 -6.21 9.41
C ALA A 80 -63.30 -5.65 8.84
N GLN A 81 -63.28 -4.39 8.40
CA GLN A 81 -62.07 -3.74 7.89
C GLN A 81 -61.05 -3.47 9.01
N VAL A 82 -61.50 -3.02 10.18
CA VAL A 82 -60.63 -2.84 11.36
C VAL A 82 -60.02 -4.19 11.75
N ALA A 83 -60.82 -5.24 11.89
CA ALA A 83 -60.33 -6.58 12.22
C ALA A 83 -59.33 -7.13 11.19
N ARG A 84 -59.50 -6.80 9.91
CA ARG A 84 -58.51 -7.14 8.86
C ARG A 84 -57.21 -6.35 9.04
N GLY A 85 -57.30 -5.07 9.34
CA GLY A 85 -56.14 -4.22 9.64
C GLY A 85 -55.33 -4.76 10.82
N ASP A 86 -56.01 -5.10 11.91
CA ASP A 86 -55.37 -5.64 13.11
C ASP A 86 -54.69 -6.99 12.84
N ARG A 87 -55.33 -7.88 12.05
CA ARG A 87 -54.72 -9.15 11.64
C ARG A 87 -53.46 -8.94 10.82
N LEU A 88 -53.49 -8.05 9.83
CA LEU A 88 -52.32 -7.74 9.02
C LEU A 88 -51.19 -7.12 9.85
N ALA A 89 -51.52 -6.23 10.80
CA ALA A 89 -50.53 -5.65 11.70
C ALA A 89 -49.85 -6.74 12.55
N ASN A 90 -50.63 -7.70 13.07
CA ASN A 90 -50.09 -8.83 13.83
C ASN A 90 -49.23 -9.74 12.95
N GLU A 91 -49.68 -10.09 11.74
CA GLU A 91 -48.89 -10.90 10.79
C GLU A 91 -47.56 -10.22 10.44
N LEU A 92 -47.56 -8.91 10.21
CA LEU A 92 -46.32 -8.16 9.97
C LEU A 92 -45.39 -8.18 11.18
N GLN A 93 -45.92 -8.06 12.39
CA GLN A 93 -45.13 -8.13 13.61
C GLN A 93 -44.54 -9.55 13.81
N ASP A 94 -45.30 -10.59 13.52
CA ASP A 94 -44.82 -11.98 13.60
C ASP A 94 -43.74 -12.27 12.54
N LEU A 95 -43.91 -11.76 11.31
CA LEU A 95 -42.89 -11.85 10.27
C LEU A 95 -41.63 -11.08 10.65
N TYR A 96 -41.76 -9.89 11.24
CA TYR A 96 -40.61 -9.11 11.70
C TYR A 96 -39.86 -9.81 12.84
N THR A 97 -40.59 -10.32 13.84
CA THR A 97 -39.98 -11.03 14.97
C THR A 97 -39.34 -12.35 14.55
N SER A 98 -39.90 -13.07 13.58
CA SER A 98 -39.30 -14.28 13.02
C SER A 98 -38.09 -14.00 12.12
N ALA A 99 -38.07 -12.88 11.40
CA ALA A 99 -36.93 -12.48 10.57
C ALA A 99 -35.78 -11.83 11.38
N SER A 100 -36.08 -11.19 12.51
CA SER A 100 -35.11 -10.44 13.32
C SER A 100 -33.87 -11.27 13.72
N PRO A 101 -33.98 -12.52 14.19
CA PRO A 101 -32.82 -13.36 14.51
C PRO A 101 -31.90 -13.60 13.31
N PHE A 102 -32.46 -13.76 12.10
CA PHE A 102 -31.68 -13.97 10.89
C PHE A 102 -30.87 -12.72 10.54
N VAL A 103 -31.48 -11.53 10.63
CA VAL A 103 -30.78 -10.25 10.39
C VAL A 103 -29.63 -10.08 11.39
N VAL A 104 -29.87 -10.34 12.68
CA VAL A 104 -28.83 -10.28 13.72
C VAL A 104 -27.71 -11.28 13.46
N PHE A 105 -28.03 -12.50 13.02
CA PHE A 105 -27.05 -13.51 12.67
C PHE A 105 -26.16 -13.07 11.49
N VAL A 106 -26.77 -12.55 10.42
CA VAL A 106 -26.04 -12.05 9.25
C VAL A 106 -25.14 -10.88 9.64
N GLN A 107 -25.64 -9.96 10.46
CA GLN A 107 -24.84 -8.83 10.95
C GLN A 107 -23.63 -9.30 11.75
N ARG A 108 -23.81 -10.19 12.73
CA ARG A 108 -22.69 -10.77 13.50
C ARG A 108 -21.65 -11.44 12.61
N ARG A 109 -22.11 -12.15 11.57
CA ARG A 109 -21.22 -12.83 10.64
C ARG A 109 -20.44 -11.83 9.78
N TYR A 110 -21.09 -10.75 9.36
CA TYR A 110 -20.43 -9.66 8.64
C TYR A 110 -19.38 -8.97 9.52
N ASP A 111 -19.73 -8.63 10.76
CA ASP A 111 -18.83 -7.99 11.72
C ASP A 111 -17.59 -8.86 11.99
N LEU A 112 -17.78 -10.18 12.16
CA LEU A 112 -16.66 -11.12 12.32
C LEU A 112 -15.75 -11.14 11.10
N MET A 113 -16.33 -11.24 9.90
CA MET A 113 -15.55 -11.25 8.65
C MET A 113 -14.78 -9.95 8.46
N ARG A 114 -15.38 -8.82 8.85
CA ARG A 114 -14.73 -7.52 8.83
C ARG A 114 -13.54 -7.46 9.78
N GLN A 115 -13.70 -7.92 11.03
CA GLN A 115 -12.60 -7.98 12.00
C GLN A 115 -11.45 -8.88 11.50
N LEU A 116 -11.77 -10.06 10.96
CA LEU A 116 -10.77 -10.96 10.39
C LEU A 116 -10.04 -10.31 9.21
N TYR A 117 -10.76 -9.56 8.38
CA TYR A 117 -10.15 -8.82 7.28
C TYR A 117 -9.22 -7.71 7.79
N GLU A 118 -9.66 -6.90 8.76
CA GLU A 118 -8.87 -5.81 9.34
C GLU A 118 -7.58 -6.36 9.98
N THR A 119 -7.67 -7.43 10.79
CA THR A 119 -6.48 -8.08 11.38
C THR A 119 -5.54 -8.68 10.34
N ALA A 120 -6.06 -9.25 9.25
CA ALA A 120 -5.23 -9.78 8.17
C ALA A 120 -4.50 -8.65 7.41
N VAL A 121 -5.17 -7.51 7.22
CA VAL A 121 -4.55 -6.32 6.61
C VAL A 121 -3.42 -5.79 7.50
N GLU A 122 -3.66 -5.63 8.80
CA GLU A 122 -2.64 -5.21 9.76
C GLU A 122 -1.44 -6.17 9.77
N ALA A 123 -1.68 -7.47 9.90
CA ALA A 123 -0.62 -8.48 9.87
C ALA A 123 0.16 -8.42 8.54
N SER A 124 -0.53 -8.24 7.41
CA SER A 124 0.13 -8.12 6.11
C SER A 124 1.05 -6.89 6.03
N ALA A 125 0.65 -5.77 6.61
CA ALA A 125 1.46 -4.56 6.68
C ALA A 125 2.70 -4.77 7.56
N GLU A 126 2.53 -5.43 8.71
CA GLU A 126 3.65 -5.80 9.58
C GLU A 126 4.67 -6.71 8.87
N TYR A 127 4.20 -7.74 8.15
CA TYR A 127 5.09 -8.61 7.38
C TYR A 127 5.81 -7.87 6.27
N GLN A 128 5.13 -6.96 5.56
CA GLN A 128 5.78 -6.14 4.53
C GLN A 128 6.85 -5.23 5.13
N SER A 129 6.58 -4.61 6.28
CA SER A 129 7.57 -3.81 7.01
C SER A 129 8.78 -4.66 7.42
N ALA A 130 8.54 -5.83 8.00
CA ALA A 130 9.61 -6.72 8.43
C ALA A 130 10.46 -7.24 7.26
N LEU A 131 9.84 -7.48 6.10
CA LEU A 131 10.56 -7.85 4.88
C LEU A 131 11.42 -6.70 4.35
N ALA A 132 10.89 -5.48 4.32
CA ALA A 132 11.64 -4.30 3.93
C ALA A 132 12.86 -4.09 4.84
N ASP A 133 12.68 -4.20 6.16
CA ASP A 133 13.76 -4.09 7.14
C ASP A 133 14.85 -5.15 6.92
N ARG A 134 14.46 -6.40 6.65
CA ARG A 134 15.41 -7.49 6.37
C ARG A 134 16.16 -7.27 5.05
N GLN A 135 15.48 -6.76 4.03
CA GLN A 135 16.12 -6.44 2.75
C GLN A 135 17.13 -5.30 2.93
N ASP A 136 16.78 -4.29 3.71
CA ASP A 136 17.70 -3.20 4.06
C ASP A 136 18.90 -3.70 4.86
N GLN A 137 18.69 -4.60 5.84
CA GLN A 137 19.76 -5.23 6.61
C GLN A 137 20.69 -6.05 5.70
N ALA A 138 20.16 -6.88 4.81
CA ALA A 138 20.95 -7.63 3.83
C ALA A 138 21.79 -6.69 2.96
N SER A 139 21.19 -5.62 2.44
CA SER A 139 21.90 -4.62 1.63
C SER A 139 23.04 -3.93 2.39
N LYS A 140 22.88 -3.71 3.71
CA LYS A 140 23.93 -3.14 4.56
C LYS A 140 25.07 -4.14 4.74
N ILE A 141 24.76 -5.41 4.99
CA ILE A 141 25.76 -6.48 5.13
C ILE A 141 26.59 -6.59 3.85
N ASP A 142 25.95 -6.68 2.69
CA ASP A 142 26.65 -6.80 1.40
C ASP A 142 27.61 -5.61 1.17
N ARG A 143 27.16 -4.39 1.46
CA ARG A 143 28.02 -3.19 1.37
C ARG A 143 29.19 -3.25 2.34
N THR A 144 28.99 -3.76 3.56
CA THR A 144 30.10 -3.91 4.51
C THR A 144 31.10 -4.97 4.06
N GLN A 145 30.63 -6.10 3.52
CA GLN A 145 31.49 -7.15 2.98
C GLN A 145 32.34 -6.63 1.82
N LEU A 146 31.71 -5.95 0.85
CA LEU A 146 32.43 -5.32 -0.26
C LEU A 146 33.50 -4.33 0.22
N ARG A 147 33.20 -3.50 1.23
CA ARG A 147 34.19 -2.59 1.83
C ARG A 147 35.34 -3.34 2.50
N THR A 148 35.06 -4.43 3.22
CA THR A 148 36.10 -5.24 3.85
C THR A 148 36.99 -5.95 2.82
N GLU A 149 36.40 -6.49 1.76
CA GLU A 149 37.15 -7.10 0.66
C GLU A 149 38.05 -6.08 -0.05
N GLU A 150 37.53 -4.87 -0.31
CA GLU A 150 38.30 -3.80 -0.90
C GLU A 150 39.46 -3.35 0.00
N SER A 151 39.21 -3.22 1.31
CA SER A 151 40.25 -2.90 2.29
C SER A 151 41.33 -3.99 2.36
N ASN A 152 40.94 -5.27 2.34
CA ASN A 152 41.88 -6.38 2.33
C ASN A 152 42.73 -6.37 1.07
N ARG A 153 42.10 -6.16 -0.10
CA ARG A 153 42.81 -6.06 -1.38
C ARG A 153 43.80 -4.89 -1.39
N GLN A 154 43.45 -3.75 -0.77
CA GLN A 154 44.37 -2.61 -0.62
C GLN A 154 45.55 -2.94 0.29
N ALA A 155 45.31 -3.63 1.41
CA ALA A 155 46.37 -4.07 2.32
C ALA A 155 47.32 -5.08 1.65
N ASP A 156 46.78 -6.07 0.95
CA ASP A 156 47.57 -7.06 0.20
C ASP A 156 48.42 -6.38 -0.89
N ASN A 157 47.83 -5.46 -1.65
CA ASN A 157 48.57 -4.69 -2.66
C ASN A 157 49.70 -3.86 -2.03
N ALA A 158 49.44 -3.19 -0.90
CA ALA A 158 50.46 -2.43 -0.20
C ALA A 158 51.61 -3.31 0.29
N HIS A 159 51.28 -4.50 0.82
CA HIS A 159 52.27 -5.49 1.23
C HIS A 159 53.11 -5.99 0.03
N PHE A 160 52.49 -6.30 -1.11
CA PHE A 160 53.22 -6.71 -2.32
C PHE A 160 54.12 -5.60 -2.86
N LEU A 161 53.65 -4.34 -2.88
CA LEU A 161 54.47 -3.20 -3.29
C LEU A 161 55.68 -3.04 -2.36
N GLN A 162 55.49 -3.17 -1.05
CA GLN A 162 56.58 -3.13 -0.08
C GLN A 162 57.59 -4.27 -0.30
N GLN A 163 57.13 -5.50 -0.57
CA GLN A 163 58.03 -6.60 -0.90
C GLN A 163 58.82 -6.37 -2.20
N ILE A 164 58.18 -5.82 -3.24
CA ILE A 164 58.84 -5.47 -4.50
C ILE A 164 59.93 -4.42 -4.24
N GLU A 165 59.64 -3.41 -3.42
CA GLU A 165 60.62 -2.37 -3.05
C GLU A 165 61.82 -2.97 -2.30
N GLN A 166 61.57 -3.79 -1.28
CA GLN A 166 62.62 -4.49 -0.52
C GLN A 166 63.50 -5.38 -1.41
N LEU A 167 62.88 -6.16 -2.31
CA LEU A 167 63.61 -7.00 -3.25
C LEU A 167 64.41 -6.17 -4.25
N SER A 168 63.84 -5.06 -4.73
CA SER A 168 64.53 -4.14 -5.64
C SER A 168 65.75 -3.49 -4.98
N ASP A 169 65.63 -3.10 -3.72
CA ASP A 169 66.74 -2.55 -2.93
C ASP A 169 67.81 -3.60 -2.66
N HIS A 170 67.42 -4.84 -2.34
CA HIS A 170 68.37 -5.94 -2.16
C HIS A 170 69.15 -6.24 -3.44
N LEU A 171 68.47 -6.31 -4.59
CA LEU A 171 69.11 -6.50 -5.91
C LEU A 171 70.04 -5.32 -6.26
N ARG A 172 69.63 -4.08 -5.95
CA ARG A 172 70.47 -2.89 -6.15
C ARG A 172 71.71 -2.89 -5.25
N GLY A 173 71.57 -3.38 -4.01
CA GLY A 173 72.67 -3.61 -3.08
C GLY A 173 73.67 -4.64 -3.59
N ASN A 174 73.19 -5.79 -4.06
CA ASN A 174 74.03 -6.89 -4.56
C ASN A 174 74.76 -6.49 -5.85
N THR A 175 74.07 -5.86 -6.81
CA THR A 175 74.75 -5.36 -8.02
C THR A 175 75.81 -4.29 -7.73
N SER A 176 75.63 -3.48 -6.68
CA SER A 176 76.67 -2.59 -6.17
C SER A 176 77.86 -3.36 -5.59
N HIS A 177 77.60 -4.42 -4.82
CA HIS A 177 78.63 -5.29 -4.28
C HIS A 177 79.42 -5.97 -5.41
N ASP A 178 78.74 -6.60 -6.35
CA ASP A 178 79.36 -7.27 -7.51
C ASP A 178 80.16 -6.28 -8.37
N SER A 179 79.66 -5.06 -8.56
CA SER A 179 80.41 -4.01 -9.25
C SER A 179 81.67 -3.58 -8.47
N LYS A 180 81.59 -3.48 -7.14
CA LYS A 180 82.76 -3.17 -6.30
C LYS A 180 83.78 -4.31 -6.33
N GLU A 181 83.32 -5.55 -6.31
CA GLU A 181 84.14 -6.75 -6.37
C GLU A 181 84.84 -6.89 -7.73
N LEU A 182 84.10 -6.68 -8.84
CA LEU A 182 84.68 -6.60 -10.19
C LEU A 182 85.72 -5.47 -10.31
N ARG A 183 85.47 -4.30 -9.72
CA ARG A 183 86.46 -3.21 -9.68
C ARG A 183 87.69 -3.59 -8.84
N ALA A 184 87.51 -4.30 -7.74
CA ALA A 184 88.62 -4.78 -6.91
C ALA A 184 89.46 -5.82 -7.65
N LEU A 185 88.83 -6.80 -8.31
CA LEU A 185 89.48 -7.79 -9.16
C LEU A 185 90.23 -7.12 -10.32
N HIS A 186 89.62 -6.14 -10.99
CA HIS A 186 90.27 -5.42 -12.08
C HIS A 186 91.49 -4.60 -11.60
N ARG A 187 91.43 -4.03 -10.39
CA ARG A 187 92.60 -3.38 -9.77
C ARG A 187 93.69 -4.40 -9.45
N ALA A 188 93.33 -5.56 -8.91
CA ALA A 188 94.28 -6.62 -8.58
C ALA A 188 94.99 -7.17 -9.82
N THR A 189 94.24 -7.45 -10.91
CA THR A 189 94.84 -7.91 -12.18
C THR A 189 95.73 -6.86 -12.82
N LYS A 190 95.35 -5.57 -12.74
CA LYS A 190 96.19 -4.47 -13.23
C LYS A 190 97.49 -4.30 -12.43
N VAL A 191 97.46 -4.56 -11.12
CA VAL A 191 98.67 -4.57 -10.29
C VAL A 191 99.55 -5.77 -10.62
N GLN A 192 98.95 -6.95 -10.80
CA GLN A 192 99.66 -8.16 -11.18
C GLN A 192 100.35 -8.02 -12.54
N SER A 193 99.66 -7.48 -13.55
CA SER A 193 100.24 -7.25 -14.87
C SER A 193 101.39 -6.24 -14.83
N ARG A 194 101.31 -5.19 -14.01
CA ARG A 194 102.43 -4.26 -13.76
C ARG A 194 103.62 -4.96 -13.10
N LYS A 195 103.36 -5.85 -12.14
CA LYS A 195 104.41 -6.64 -11.48
C LYS A 195 105.09 -7.57 -12.48
N GLU A 196 104.34 -8.27 -13.31
CA GLU A 196 104.88 -9.13 -14.38
C GLU A 196 105.66 -8.33 -15.42
N GLN A 197 105.17 -7.16 -15.84
CA GLN A 197 105.91 -6.25 -16.72
C GLN A 197 107.23 -5.78 -16.09
N SER A 198 107.24 -5.42 -14.80
CA SER A 198 108.47 -5.04 -14.10
C SER A 198 109.47 -6.19 -14.00
N LEU A 199 108.98 -7.42 -13.85
CA LEU A 199 109.80 -8.63 -13.74
C LEU A 199 110.37 -9.03 -15.11
N LEU A 200 109.58 -8.86 -16.18
CA LEU A 200 110.04 -9.00 -17.56
C LEU A 200 111.07 -7.91 -17.92
N GLN A 201 110.83 -6.65 -17.55
CA GLN A 201 111.83 -5.58 -17.74
C GLN A 201 113.12 -5.86 -16.97
N GLY A 202 113.02 -6.33 -15.72
CA GLY A 202 114.18 -6.76 -14.94
C GLY A 202 114.95 -7.91 -15.61
N ARG A 203 114.25 -8.92 -16.13
CA ARG A 203 114.86 -10.02 -16.90
C ARG A 203 115.51 -9.55 -18.19
N ILE A 204 114.88 -8.64 -18.93
CA ILE A 204 115.44 -8.05 -20.15
C ILE A 204 116.73 -7.31 -19.80
N LEU A 205 116.74 -6.48 -18.75
CA LEU A 205 117.93 -5.76 -18.30
C LEU A 205 119.08 -6.71 -17.93
N ILE A 206 118.79 -7.81 -17.23
CA ILE A 206 119.78 -8.84 -16.90
C ILE A 206 120.31 -9.51 -18.18
N LEU A 207 119.44 -9.89 -19.11
CA LEU A 207 119.84 -10.51 -20.37
C LEU A 207 120.65 -9.55 -21.24
N THR A 208 120.30 -8.26 -21.31
CA THR A 208 121.09 -7.26 -22.04
C THR A 208 122.45 -7.03 -21.40
N SER A 209 122.53 -7.05 -20.06
CA SER A 209 123.81 -6.98 -19.34
C SER A 209 124.68 -8.22 -19.62
N GLN A 210 124.11 -9.43 -19.63
CA GLN A 210 124.82 -10.66 -19.99
C GLN A 210 125.27 -10.67 -21.46
N LEU A 211 124.47 -10.07 -22.35
CA LEU A 211 124.81 -9.93 -23.76
C LEU A 211 125.94 -8.92 -23.97
N GLU A 212 125.98 -7.81 -23.22
CA GLU A 212 127.12 -6.90 -23.19
C GLU A 212 128.38 -7.55 -22.61
N GLN A 213 128.25 -8.35 -21.54
CA GLN A 213 129.37 -9.10 -20.97
C GLN A 213 129.93 -10.13 -21.96
N THR A 214 129.09 -10.90 -22.65
CA THR A 214 129.55 -11.86 -23.68
C THR A 214 130.14 -11.16 -24.91
N LYS A 215 129.60 -9.99 -25.31
CA LYS A 215 130.18 -9.15 -26.37
C LYS A 215 131.54 -8.59 -25.97
N SER A 216 131.74 -8.20 -24.70
CA SER A 216 133.04 -7.77 -24.17
C SER A 216 134.05 -8.92 -24.08
N ALA A 217 133.60 -10.14 -23.76
CA ALA A 217 134.44 -11.34 -23.77
C ALA A 217 134.85 -11.76 -25.19
N LEU A 218 133.94 -11.63 -26.17
CA LEU A 218 134.23 -11.92 -27.59
C LEU A 218 135.15 -10.86 -28.20
N ALA A 219 135.01 -9.59 -27.82
CA ALA A 219 135.92 -8.52 -28.25
C ALA A 219 137.34 -8.69 -27.67
N GLY A 220 137.47 -9.29 -26.49
CA GLY A 220 138.76 -9.67 -25.91
C GLY A 220 139.44 -10.87 -26.59
N GLN A 221 138.66 -11.73 -27.26
CA GLN A 221 139.16 -12.93 -27.95
C GLN A 221 139.61 -12.69 -29.40
N ILE A 222 139.28 -11.53 -29.98
CA ILE A 222 139.64 -11.15 -31.36
C ILE A 222 140.95 -10.34 -31.40
N TYR A 223 141.46 -9.86 -30.26
CA TYR A 223 142.69 -9.06 -30.15
C TYR A 223 143.88 -9.77 -29.46
N SER A 224 143.83 -11.09 -29.30
CA SER A 224 144.96 -11.93 -28.83
C SER A 224 145.39 -12.92 -29.89
#